data_AF-A0A0D3VFW6-F1
#
_entry.id   AF-A0A0D3VFW6-F1
#
_cell.length_a   1.000
_cell.length_b   1.000
_cell.length_c   1.000
_cell.angle_alpha   90.00
_cell.angle_beta   90.00
_cell.angle_gamma   90.00
#
_symmetry.space_group_name_H-M   'P 1'
#
loop_
_entity.id
_entity.type
_entity.pdbx_description
1 polymer ?
#
loop_
_entity_poly.entity_id
_entity_poly.type
_entity_poly.pdbx_seq_one_letter_code
_entity_poly.pdbx_strand_id
1 'polypeptide(L)'
;MLVNIECPIELLEYELYESKSTGKIYCSLTFNSVSDKIIKGLKATIYCYDQFGDSIGEGNNSLECKIEFKEGLVRNRKRKTDNKIPLSDFQNIRKIEIDVIKVLFDDKSIWNKDTSESEKVELTKIENKMLLEFVKGRAGTDAKYFAKKYDDKWICVCGRLNHDDQSTCKRCKRGRDDVLTEYSDEEKIRNDVKANEEKKAERQRKVEEEREQQLEITKQKAKKVTKYSSIVAVIILIVGVTVFGFITKFTFSMANHQLLKDKDNPVVETIKDENLVKDDFLLENGAEEDLQNSGEEKPLLVDGIIDTSFVWGGGNNARGDFTIKYRKNGSVKNKQMNGILEPLIVDIDNNGVKEIVMSYRIDLPELSNADMPYWDDVYDFNIAKEELVFASREYPEYYRSYFIPSIKKREARSTNAAEKHTHEVLIRAANDLIDGNFNPDVNQEKITKLLEDNTFPDDLKITIQKNNFYIHGITLDMNISQAIKMLGNPDESFEVDSKVAVWYLEHNLELVAEYYGETIHYIALGEFDQMAMEQSMSNLGEATKEHQNGHLYITPSQHLFYSVMSKPGSFRVELTLPGEP
;
A
#
# COMPACT_ATOMS: atom_id res chain seq x y z
N MET A 1 17.42 -31.07 2.34
CA MET A 1 16.71 -30.91 3.64
C MET A 1 15.95 -32.19 3.92
N LEU A 2 15.88 -32.64 5.18
CA LEU A 2 15.00 -33.73 5.60
C LEU A 2 13.62 -33.16 5.93
N VAL A 3 12.55 -33.70 5.33
CA VAL A 3 11.18 -33.13 5.40
C VAL A 3 10.16 -34.24 5.63
N ASN A 4 9.12 -33.94 6.41
CA ASN A 4 7.90 -34.74 6.48
C ASN A 4 6.70 -33.80 6.21
N ILE A 5 5.81 -34.21 5.30
CA ILE A 5 4.71 -33.35 4.81
C ILE A 5 3.59 -33.23 5.86
N GLU A 6 3.37 -34.29 6.64
CA GLU A 6 2.35 -34.34 7.71
C GLU A 6 2.79 -33.74 9.03
N CYS A 7 4.10 -33.59 9.23
CA CYS A 7 4.63 -32.97 10.43
C CYS A 7 4.02 -31.57 10.64
N PRO A 8 3.39 -31.30 11.81
CA PRO A 8 2.69 -30.04 12.08
C PRO A 8 3.63 -28.85 12.29
N ILE A 9 4.94 -29.09 12.32
CA ILE A 9 6.01 -28.10 12.47
C ILE A 9 7.10 -28.35 11.44
N GLU A 10 7.75 -27.28 10.99
CA GLU A 10 8.86 -27.33 10.04
C GLU A 10 10.10 -26.68 10.65
N LEU A 11 11.28 -27.27 10.46
CA LEU A 11 12.51 -26.48 10.52
C LEU A 11 12.54 -25.57 9.28
N LEU A 12 12.90 -24.31 9.43
CA LEU A 12 13.23 -23.43 8.32
C LEU A 12 14.74 -23.32 8.13
N GLU A 13 15.44 -22.96 9.21
CA GLU A 13 16.85 -22.55 9.19
C GLU A 13 17.52 -23.01 10.49
N TYR A 14 18.84 -23.26 10.46
CA TYR A 14 19.63 -23.60 11.64
C TYR A 14 20.96 -22.84 11.65
N GLU A 15 21.52 -22.67 12.83
CA GLU A 15 22.84 -22.07 13.07
C GLU A 15 23.69 -23.00 13.92
N LEU A 16 24.99 -23.09 13.63
CA LEU A 16 25.97 -23.84 14.44
C LEU A 16 26.93 -22.87 15.12
N TYR A 17 27.20 -23.12 16.41
CA TYR A 17 28.08 -22.31 17.26
C TYR A 17 29.16 -23.18 17.87
N GLU A 18 30.42 -22.75 17.79
CA GLU A 18 31.56 -23.43 18.41
C GLU A 18 32.08 -22.61 19.60
N SER A 19 32.14 -23.23 20.79
CA SER A 19 32.57 -22.57 22.03
C SER A 19 34.08 -22.40 22.07
N LYS A 20 34.58 -21.18 21.83
CA LYS A 20 36.03 -20.83 21.85
C LYS A 20 36.81 -21.33 23.07
N SER A 21 36.16 -21.50 24.22
CA SER A 21 36.77 -21.97 25.48
C SER A 21 36.70 -23.48 25.72
N THR A 22 35.90 -24.24 24.97
CA THR A 22 35.67 -25.69 25.23
C THR A 22 35.65 -26.58 23.99
N GLY A 23 35.68 -26.01 22.78
CA GLY A 23 35.52 -26.74 21.51
C GLY A 23 34.11 -27.32 21.29
N LYS A 24 33.20 -27.20 22.26
CA LYS A 24 31.85 -27.78 22.18
C LYS A 24 31.01 -27.06 21.13
N ILE A 25 30.32 -27.85 20.32
CA ILE A 25 29.38 -27.35 19.31
C ILE A 25 27.95 -27.33 19.88
N TYR A 26 27.20 -26.31 19.53
CA TYR A 26 25.79 -26.11 19.85
C TYR A 26 25.04 -25.73 18.57
N CYS A 27 23.74 -26.01 18.49
CA CYS A 27 22.88 -25.47 17.44
C CYS A 27 21.78 -24.55 18.00
N SER A 28 21.32 -23.61 17.17
CA SER A 28 20.01 -22.97 17.32
C SER A 28 19.16 -23.31 16.10
N LEU A 29 17.86 -23.48 16.30
CA LEU A 29 16.92 -23.97 15.29
C LEU A 29 15.74 -22.99 15.16
N THR A 30 15.41 -22.58 13.94
CA THR A 30 14.26 -21.72 13.65
C THR A 30 13.14 -22.55 13.05
N PHE A 31 12.04 -22.68 13.78
CA PHE A 31 10.86 -23.47 13.39
C PHE A 31 9.69 -22.60 12.92
N ASN A 32 8.75 -23.21 12.19
CA ASN A 32 7.46 -22.64 11.81
C ASN A 32 6.34 -23.68 12.01
N SER A 33 5.24 -23.31 12.67
CA SER A 33 4.05 -24.18 12.76
C SER A 33 3.19 -24.10 11.49
N VAL A 34 2.78 -25.24 10.94
CA VAL A 34 1.74 -25.31 9.88
C VAL A 34 0.39 -25.81 10.41
N SER A 35 0.35 -26.23 11.68
CA SER A 35 -0.84 -26.65 12.42
C SER A 35 -1.79 -25.49 12.73
N ASP A 36 -3.08 -25.80 12.83
CA ASP A 36 -4.10 -24.90 13.38
C ASP A 36 -4.10 -24.87 14.93
N LYS A 37 -3.39 -25.80 15.59
CA LYS A 37 -3.19 -25.83 17.06
C LYS A 37 -1.87 -25.18 17.48
N ILE A 38 -1.82 -24.63 18.69
CA ILE A 38 -0.60 -24.06 19.27
C ILE A 38 0.32 -25.19 19.74
N ILE A 39 1.58 -25.17 19.32
CA ILE A 39 2.57 -26.19 19.70
C ILE A 39 3.30 -25.75 20.96
N LYS A 40 3.25 -26.55 22.03
CA LYS A 40 3.97 -26.27 23.29
C LYS A 40 5.34 -26.92 23.36
N GLY A 41 5.62 -27.93 22.53
CA GLY A 41 6.94 -28.53 22.44
C GLY A 41 7.01 -29.69 21.44
N LEU A 42 8.21 -30.25 21.27
CA LEU A 42 8.47 -31.38 20.40
C LEU A 42 9.60 -32.28 20.92
N LYS A 43 9.67 -33.50 20.37
CA LYS A 43 10.82 -34.39 20.43
C LYS A 43 11.33 -34.64 19.01
N ALA A 44 12.63 -34.47 18.79
CA ALA A 44 13.26 -34.68 17.49
C ALA A 44 14.63 -35.37 17.63
N THR A 45 15.08 -35.99 16.56
CA THR A 45 16.45 -36.49 16.40
C THR A 45 17.24 -35.55 15.50
N ILE A 46 18.42 -35.13 15.94
CA ILE A 46 19.37 -34.34 15.16
C ILE A 46 20.45 -35.31 14.67
N TYR A 47 20.65 -35.38 13.35
CA TYR A 47 21.73 -36.12 12.69
C TYR A 47 22.88 -35.19 12.37
N CYS A 48 24.08 -35.54 12.82
CA CYS A 48 25.29 -34.73 12.67
C CYS A 48 26.17 -35.21 11.52
N TYR A 49 26.67 -34.24 10.74
CA TYR A 49 27.52 -34.45 9.57
C TYR A 49 28.70 -33.47 9.57
N ASP A 50 29.82 -33.90 9.00
CA ASP A 50 31.06 -33.13 8.93
C ASP A 50 31.10 -32.17 7.72
N GLN A 51 32.29 -31.69 7.34
CA GLN A 51 32.49 -30.80 6.20
C GLN A 51 32.41 -31.49 4.83
N PHE A 52 32.63 -32.80 4.76
CA PHE A 52 32.53 -33.61 3.54
C PHE A 52 31.12 -34.18 3.36
N GLY A 53 30.33 -34.22 4.43
CA GLY A 53 28.97 -34.75 4.48
C GLY A 53 28.87 -36.13 5.10
N ASP A 54 29.99 -36.65 5.65
CA ASP A 54 30.05 -37.94 6.32
C ASP A 54 29.41 -37.88 7.72
N SER A 55 28.81 -38.99 8.15
CA SER A 55 28.15 -39.12 9.45
C SER A 55 29.18 -39.13 10.58
N ILE A 56 29.06 -38.20 11.55
CA ILE A 56 30.05 -38.09 12.63
C ILE A 56 29.83 -39.14 13.71
N GLY A 57 30.86 -39.91 14.04
CA GLY A 57 30.86 -40.91 15.10
C GLY A 57 30.70 -42.34 14.59
N GLU A 58 31.41 -43.28 15.21
CA GLU A 58 31.42 -44.69 14.81
C GLU A 58 30.10 -45.39 15.21
N GLY A 59 29.10 -45.33 14.34
CA GLY A 59 27.88 -46.13 14.41
C GLY A 59 26.64 -45.46 15.02
N ASN A 60 26.76 -44.28 15.64
CA ASN A 60 25.63 -43.41 15.95
C ASN A 60 26.01 -41.94 15.77
N ASN A 61 25.47 -41.28 14.74
CA ASN A 61 25.66 -39.85 14.49
C ASN A 61 24.47 -38.99 14.94
N SER A 62 23.64 -39.50 15.85
CA SER A 62 22.33 -38.94 16.16
C SER A 62 22.11 -38.65 17.65
N LEU A 63 21.45 -37.52 17.92
CA LEU A 63 21.10 -37.01 19.24
C LEU A 63 19.58 -36.82 19.33
N GLU A 64 18.94 -37.41 20.33
CA GLU A 64 17.54 -37.05 20.67
C GLU A 64 17.51 -35.75 21.47
N CYS A 65 16.75 -34.76 21.00
CA CYS A 65 16.47 -33.52 21.70
C CYS A 65 14.99 -33.40 22.08
N LYS A 66 14.72 -32.62 23.13
CA LYS A 66 13.40 -32.12 23.49
C LYS A 66 13.45 -30.60 23.44
N ILE A 67 12.42 -29.98 22.88
CA ILE A 67 12.31 -28.53 22.74
C ILE A 67 10.95 -28.12 23.28
N GLU A 68 10.93 -27.15 24.18
CA GLU A 68 9.70 -26.56 24.74
C GLU A 68 9.61 -25.11 24.26
N PHE A 69 8.39 -24.66 23.95
CA PHE A 69 8.10 -23.30 23.53
C PHE A 69 7.22 -22.65 24.62
N LYS A 70 7.79 -21.71 25.40
CA LYS A 70 7.18 -21.18 26.62
C LYS A 70 5.82 -20.52 26.36
N GLU A 71 5.74 -19.49 25.52
CA GLU A 71 4.45 -18.97 25.03
C GLU A 71 3.75 -20.00 24.11
N GLY A 72 4.52 -20.73 23.31
CA GLY A 72 4.03 -21.69 22.33
C GLY A 72 4.22 -21.19 20.89
N LEU A 73 4.21 -22.11 19.93
CA LEU A 73 4.35 -21.80 18.50
C LEU A 73 2.99 -21.83 17.81
N VAL A 74 2.47 -20.64 17.51
CA VAL A 74 1.23 -20.41 16.76
C VAL A 74 1.46 -20.62 15.26
N ARG A 75 0.39 -20.95 14.51
CA ARG A 75 0.43 -21.13 13.04
C ARG A 75 1.16 -20.00 12.33
N ASN A 76 2.03 -20.34 11.38
CA ASN A 76 2.79 -19.43 10.51
C ASN A 76 3.64 -18.35 11.23
N ARG A 77 3.73 -18.37 12.56
CA ARG A 77 4.78 -17.69 13.29
C ARG A 77 6.06 -18.52 13.20
N LYS A 78 7.18 -17.83 12.98
CA LYS A 78 8.52 -18.40 13.11
C LYS A 78 8.97 -18.23 14.56
N ARG A 79 9.70 -19.19 15.13
CA ARG A 79 10.37 -19.02 16.42
C ARG A 79 11.71 -19.75 16.44
N LYS A 80 12.73 -19.06 16.96
CA LYS A 80 14.05 -19.61 17.25
C LYS A 80 13.99 -20.40 18.57
N THR A 81 14.82 -21.41 18.76
CA THR A 81 14.87 -22.14 20.03
C THR A 81 15.34 -21.25 21.17
N ASP A 82 14.50 -21.09 22.20
CA ASP A 82 14.74 -20.33 23.45
C ASP A 82 16.13 -20.59 24.11
N ASN A 83 16.76 -21.74 23.82
CA ASN A 83 18.10 -22.09 24.28
C ASN A 83 18.89 -22.74 23.14
N LYS A 84 20.23 -22.57 23.15
CA LYS A 84 21.14 -23.28 22.23
C LYS A 84 21.28 -24.75 22.67
N ILE A 85 20.95 -25.67 21.77
CA ILE A 85 20.98 -27.11 22.04
C ILE A 85 22.44 -27.60 21.94
N PRO A 86 23.00 -28.23 22.99
CA PRO A 86 24.36 -28.76 22.94
C PRO A 86 24.44 -30.00 22.05
N LEU A 87 25.39 -30.02 21.12
CA LEU A 87 25.74 -31.18 20.30
C LEU A 87 27.05 -31.81 20.80
N SER A 88 27.24 -31.81 22.13
CA SER A 88 28.56 -31.99 22.79
C SER A 88 29.22 -33.36 22.59
N ASP A 89 28.47 -34.36 22.13
CA ASP A 89 28.96 -35.72 21.90
C ASP A 89 29.72 -35.85 20.57
N PHE A 90 29.66 -34.83 19.70
CA PHE A 90 30.25 -34.82 18.36
C PHE A 90 31.15 -33.59 18.15
N GLN A 91 32.32 -33.81 17.55
CA GLN A 91 33.27 -32.75 17.15
C GLN A 91 33.20 -32.52 15.63
N ASN A 92 33.70 -31.37 15.16
CA ASN A 92 33.81 -31.03 13.72
C ASN A 92 32.48 -31.03 12.93
N ILE A 93 31.33 -30.90 13.61
CA ILE A 93 30.02 -30.75 12.97
C ILE A 93 30.01 -29.49 12.09
N ARG A 94 29.61 -29.64 10.84
CA ARG A 94 29.40 -28.52 9.89
C ARG A 94 28.01 -28.54 9.24
N LYS A 95 27.32 -29.68 9.26
CA LYS A 95 25.93 -29.81 8.81
C LYS A 95 25.12 -30.62 9.82
N ILE A 96 23.84 -30.26 9.97
CA ILE A 96 22.85 -31.09 10.65
C ILE A 96 21.61 -31.31 9.78
N GLU A 97 20.91 -32.41 10.02
CA GLU A 97 19.55 -32.64 9.55
C GLU A 97 18.69 -33.01 10.77
N ILE A 98 17.42 -32.61 10.79
CA ILE A 98 16.51 -32.87 11.93
C ILE A 98 15.30 -33.68 11.48
N ASP A 99 14.88 -34.61 12.35
CA ASP A 99 13.71 -35.45 12.17
C ASP A 99 12.78 -35.32 13.38
N VAL A 100 11.57 -34.79 13.18
CA VAL A 100 10.62 -34.55 14.28
C VAL A 100 9.78 -35.81 14.52
N ILE A 101 9.88 -36.38 15.72
CA ILE A 101 9.28 -37.67 16.06
C ILE A 101 7.93 -37.49 16.78
N LYS A 102 7.81 -36.47 17.64
CA LYS A 102 6.59 -36.13 18.37
C LYS A 102 6.42 -34.63 18.51
N VAL A 103 5.18 -34.15 18.50
CA VAL A 103 4.81 -32.75 18.76
C VAL A 103 3.67 -32.71 19.77
N LEU A 104 3.82 -31.88 20.81
CA LEU A 104 2.84 -31.66 21.87
C LEU A 104 2.10 -30.34 21.62
N PHE A 105 0.77 -30.40 21.61
CA PHE A 105 -0.10 -29.23 21.49
C PHE A 105 -0.56 -28.70 22.85
N ASP A 106 -1.10 -27.48 22.86
CA ASP A 106 -1.68 -26.78 24.00
C ASP A 106 -2.90 -27.49 24.61
N ASP A 107 -3.74 -28.09 23.77
CA ASP A 107 -4.85 -28.98 24.18
C ASP A 107 -4.39 -30.33 24.75
N LYS A 108 -3.07 -30.54 24.88
CA LYS A 108 -2.39 -31.76 25.36
C LYS A 108 -2.49 -32.95 24.41
N SER A 109 -3.06 -32.79 23.21
CA SER A 109 -2.95 -33.81 22.17
C SER A 109 -1.51 -33.89 21.64
N ILE A 110 -1.15 -35.06 21.09
CA ILE A 110 0.20 -35.36 20.62
C ILE A 110 0.13 -35.87 19.18
N TRP A 111 0.81 -35.20 18.26
CA TRP A 111 1.15 -35.77 16.96
C TRP A 111 2.39 -36.65 17.11
N ASN A 112 2.38 -37.80 16.45
CA ASN A 112 3.49 -38.74 16.38
C ASN A 112 3.80 -39.00 14.90
N LYS A 113 5.07 -39.22 14.57
CA LYS A 113 5.50 -39.48 13.20
C LYS A 113 4.94 -40.80 12.62
N ASP A 114 4.68 -41.78 13.49
CA ASP A 114 4.10 -43.10 13.17
C ASP A 114 4.67 -43.72 11.87
N THR A 115 3.84 -43.97 10.85
CA THR A 115 4.30 -44.57 9.57
C THR A 115 4.68 -43.53 8.50
N SER A 116 4.72 -42.24 8.83
CA SER A 116 5.11 -41.20 7.87
C SER A 116 6.64 -41.05 7.85
N GLU A 117 7.28 -41.58 6.81
CA GLU A 117 8.72 -41.41 6.63
C GLU A 117 9.09 -39.94 6.35
N SER A 118 10.35 -39.60 6.60
CA SER A 118 10.89 -38.27 6.29
C SER A 118 11.80 -38.39 5.08
N GLU A 119 11.50 -37.64 4.02
CA GLU A 119 12.18 -37.71 2.74
C GLU A 119 13.23 -36.60 2.58
N LYS A 120 14.33 -36.89 1.88
CA LYS A 120 15.37 -35.90 1.59
C LYS A 120 15.03 -35.14 0.31
N VAL A 121 14.69 -33.86 0.47
CA VAL A 121 14.35 -32.97 -0.65
C VAL A 121 15.44 -31.94 -0.91
N GLU A 122 15.77 -31.76 -2.17
CA GLU A 122 16.64 -30.70 -2.68
C GLU A 122 15.81 -29.45 -3.02
N LEU A 123 16.26 -28.28 -2.55
CA LEU A 123 15.63 -26.99 -2.78
C LEU A 123 16.53 -26.14 -3.69
N THR A 124 16.14 -25.99 -4.96
CA THR A 124 16.88 -25.14 -5.92
C THR A 124 16.65 -23.67 -5.55
N LYS A 125 17.67 -23.01 -5.00
CA LYS A 125 17.64 -21.62 -4.56
C LYS A 125 17.73 -20.66 -5.75
N ILE A 126 17.02 -19.54 -5.71
CA ILE A 126 17.19 -18.46 -6.67
C ILE A 126 18.44 -17.67 -6.26
N GLU A 127 19.58 -17.96 -6.89
CA GLU A 127 20.86 -17.32 -6.54
C GLU A 127 21.05 -15.94 -7.16
N ASN A 128 20.47 -15.70 -8.34
CA ASN A 128 20.53 -14.42 -9.01
C ASN A 128 19.72 -13.38 -8.23
N LYS A 129 20.40 -12.42 -7.59
CA LYS A 129 19.79 -11.39 -6.75
C LYS A 129 18.67 -10.61 -7.46
N MET A 130 18.83 -10.27 -8.74
CA MET A 130 17.82 -9.53 -9.50
C MET A 130 16.52 -10.34 -9.64
N LEU A 131 16.65 -11.63 -9.96
CA LEU A 131 15.49 -12.52 -10.09
C LEU A 131 14.87 -12.82 -8.72
N LEU A 132 15.68 -12.98 -7.68
CA LEU A 132 15.21 -13.19 -6.32
C LEU A 132 14.38 -12.00 -5.81
N GLU A 133 14.85 -10.76 -5.99
CA GLU A 133 14.06 -9.58 -5.57
C GLU A 133 12.82 -9.36 -6.46
N PHE A 134 12.85 -9.69 -7.76
CA PHE A 134 11.65 -9.69 -8.60
C PHE A 134 10.60 -10.71 -8.13
N VAL A 135 11.01 -11.96 -7.86
CA VAL A 135 10.12 -13.02 -7.37
C VAL A 135 9.60 -12.68 -5.97
N LYS A 136 10.41 -12.11 -5.08
CA LYS A 136 9.93 -11.59 -3.79
C LYS A 136 8.92 -10.46 -3.95
N GLY A 137 9.15 -9.54 -4.89
CA GLY A 137 8.26 -8.41 -5.15
C GLY A 137 6.89 -8.81 -5.73
N ARG A 138 6.82 -9.96 -6.43
CA ARG A 138 5.57 -10.48 -7.03
C ARG A 138 4.89 -11.55 -6.19
N ALA A 139 5.63 -12.49 -5.62
CA ALA A 139 5.09 -13.59 -4.82
C ALA A 139 5.06 -13.28 -3.31
N GLY A 140 6.06 -12.57 -2.77
CA GLY A 140 6.22 -12.21 -1.35
C GLY A 140 7.60 -12.53 -0.77
N THR A 141 7.95 -11.89 0.35
CA THR A 141 9.32 -11.85 0.91
C THR A 141 9.89 -13.18 1.41
N ASP A 142 9.05 -14.18 1.65
CA ASP A 142 9.45 -15.56 2.00
C ASP A 142 9.85 -16.41 0.78
N ALA A 143 9.68 -15.92 -0.45
CA ALA A 143 10.15 -16.59 -1.65
C ALA A 143 11.70 -16.61 -1.70
N LYS A 144 12.27 -17.81 -1.85
CA LYS A 144 13.73 -18.06 -1.88
C LYS A 144 14.16 -19.12 -2.92
N TYR A 145 13.21 -19.88 -3.45
CA TYR A 145 13.46 -21.08 -4.26
C TYR A 145 12.59 -21.08 -5.52
N PHE A 146 12.99 -21.83 -6.54
CA PHE A 146 12.11 -22.15 -7.67
C PHE A 146 10.99 -23.10 -7.23
N ALA A 147 9.82 -22.98 -7.84
CA ALA A 147 8.75 -23.97 -7.67
C ALA A 147 9.08 -25.23 -8.47
N LYS A 148 8.73 -26.42 -7.97
CA LYS A 148 9.10 -27.68 -8.65
C LYS A 148 8.08 -28.78 -8.43
N LYS A 149 7.59 -29.37 -9.52
CA LYS A 149 6.72 -30.57 -9.50
C LYS A 149 7.58 -31.83 -9.37
N TYR A 150 7.09 -32.77 -8.58
CA TYR A 150 7.52 -34.17 -8.52
C TYR A 150 6.27 -35.04 -8.79
N ASP A 151 6.39 -36.37 -8.81
CA ASP A 151 5.27 -37.24 -9.22
C ASP A 151 4.02 -37.03 -8.35
N ASP A 152 4.12 -37.29 -7.05
CA ASP A 152 3.04 -37.19 -6.06
C ASP A 152 3.02 -35.88 -5.26
N LYS A 153 4.00 -34.98 -5.49
CA LYS A 153 4.31 -33.82 -4.64
C LYS A 153 4.71 -32.57 -5.43
N TRP A 154 4.77 -31.42 -4.74
CA TRP A 154 5.32 -30.18 -5.28
C TRP A 154 5.97 -29.29 -4.22
N ILE A 155 6.96 -28.51 -4.65
CA ILE A 155 7.66 -27.50 -3.84
C ILE A 155 7.15 -26.12 -4.24
N CYS A 156 6.73 -25.34 -3.25
CA CYS A 156 6.39 -23.92 -3.41
C CYS A 156 7.65 -23.05 -3.34
N VAL A 157 7.63 -21.84 -3.94
CA VAL A 157 8.74 -20.85 -3.89
C VAL A 157 9.28 -20.49 -2.49
N CYS A 158 8.50 -20.76 -1.43
CA CYS A 158 8.92 -20.58 -0.04
C CYS A 158 9.71 -21.76 0.55
N GLY A 159 9.85 -22.87 -0.19
CA GLY A 159 10.57 -24.09 0.22
C GLY A 159 9.76 -25.12 1.00
N ARG A 160 8.45 -24.93 1.21
CA ARG A 160 7.55 -26.01 1.71
C ARG A 160 7.30 -27.03 0.59
N LEU A 161 7.43 -28.30 0.96
CA LEU A 161 6.95 -29.47 0.21
C LEU A 161 5.48 -29.76 0.56
N ASN A 162 4.66 -30.03 -0.45
CA ASN A 162 3.23 -30.31 -0.35
C ASN A 162 2.90 -31.55 -1.19
N HIS A 163 1.80 -32.24 -0.87
CA HIS A 163 1.25 -33.29 -1.74
C HIS A 163 0.56 -32.67 -2.97
N ASP A 164 0.40 -33.44 -4.05
CA ASP A 164 -0.21 -32.94 -5.28
C ASP A 164 -1.73 -32.78 -5.22
N ASP A 165 -2.41 -33.37 -4.23
CA ASP A 165 -3.83 -33.08 -3.94
C ASP A 165 -4.03 -31.69 -3.29
N GLN A 166 -2.96 -31.09 -2.74
CA GLN A 166 -2.99 -29.77 -2.13
C GLN A 166 -2.86 -28.68 -3.19
N SER A 167 -4.01 -28.11 -3.58
CA SER A 167 -4.12 -26.98 -4.53
C SER A 167 -3.46 -25.68 -4.03
N THR A 168 -3.15 -25.57 -2.74
CA THR A 168 -2.46 -24.41 -2.14
C THR A 168 -1.36 -24.86 -1.18
N CYS A 169 -0.31 -24.06 -1.05
CA CYS A 169 0.83 -24.37 -0.18
C CYS A 169 0.40 -24.39 1.30
N LYS A 170 0.61 -25.51 2.01
CA LYS A 170 0.19 -25.71 3.42
C LYS A 170 0.71 -24.59 4.34
N ARG A 171 1.92 -24.08 4.07
CA ARG A 171 2.57 -22.93 4.74
C ARG A 171 1.99 -21.58 4.26
N CYS A 172 2.36 -21.10 3.07
CA CYS A 172 2.12 -19.71 2.63
C CYS A 172 0.87 -19.51 1.75
N LYS A 173 0.00 -20.52 1.61
CA LYS A 173 -1.32 -20.49 0.96
C LYS A 173 -1.38 -20.11 -0.54
N ARG A 174 -0.26 -19.73 -1.18
CA ARG A 174 -0.14 -19.55 -2.64
C ARG A 174 -0.63 -20.79 -3.41
N GLY A 175 -1.32 -20.59 -4.53
CA GLY A 175 -1.82 -21.67 -5.37
C GLY A 175 -0.70 -22.48 -6.01
N ARG A 176 -0.90 -23.80 -6.10
CA ARG A 176 0.02 -24.76 -6.72
C ARG A 176 0.31 -24.39 -8.16
N ASP A 177 -0.75 -24.23 -8.94
CA ASP A 177 -0.67 -24.07 -10.39
C ASP A 177 -0.12 -22.69 -10.75
N ASP A 178 -0.43 -21.65 -9.97
CA ASP A 178 0.15 -20.32 -10.11
C ASP A 178 1.68 -20.36 -9.96
N VAL A 179 2.19 -20.93 -8.86
CA VAL A 179 3.64 -20.90 -8.60
C VAL A 179 4.43 -21.85 -9.47
N LEU A 180 3.87 -23.01 -9.84
CA LEU A 180 4.47 -23.91 -10.83
C LEU A 180 4.46 -23.29 -12.23
N THR A 181 3.48 -22.44 -12.56
CA THR A 181 3.44 -21.74 -13.86
C THR A 181 4.36 -20.54 -13.91
N GLU A 182 4.41 -19.69 -12.88
CA GLU A 182 5.21 -18.46 -12.88
C GLU A 182 6.69 -18.68 -12.50
N TYR A 183 6.99 -19.61 -11.58
CA TYR A 183 8.30 -19.64 -10.89
C TYR A 183 9.07 -20.98 -10.97
N SER A 184 8.74 -21.85 -11.92
CA SER A 184 9.46 -23.13 -12.12
C SER A 184 10.71 -23.04 -12.98
N ASP A 185 10.87 -21.96 -13.76
CA ASP A 185 11.94 -21.80 -14.75
C ASP A 185 12.62 -20.42 -14.60
N GLU A 186 13.95 -20.42 -14.52
CA GLU A 186 14.76 -19.20 -14.43
C GLU A 186 14.77 -18.40 -15.74
N GLU A 187 14.65 -19.04 -16.91
CA GLU A 187 14.52 -18.31 -18.18
C GLU A 187 13.17 -17.58 -18.26
N LYS A 188 12.07 -18.21 -17.80
CA LYS A 188 10.78 -17.54 -17.71
C LYS A 188 10.86 -16.29 -16.83
N ILE A 189 11.39 -16.43 -15.61
CA ILE A 189 11.56 -15.30 -14.68
C ILE A 189 12.47 -14.21 -15.30
N ARG A 190 13.54 -14.58 -16.03
CA ARG A 190 14.37 -13.61 -16.78
C ARG A 190 13.59 -12.85 -17.84
N ASN A 191 12.66 -13.51 -18.55
CA ASN A 191 11.87 -12.88 -19.60
C ASN A 191 10.75 -11.99 -19.01
N ASP A 192 10.13 -12.40 -17.91
CA ASP A 192 9.16 -11.58 -17.17
C ASP A 192 9.81 -10.34 -16.54
N VAL A 193 11.07 -10.43 -16.08
CA VAL A 193 11.87 -9.26 -15.65
C VAL A 193 12.08 -8.28 -16.81
N LYS A 194 12.59 -8.74 -17.97
CA LYS A 194 12.79 -7.87 -19.15
C LYS A 194 11.50 -7.17 -19.57
N ALA A 195 10.40 -7.91 -19.66
CA ALA A 195 9.10 -7.36 -20.04
C ALA A 195 8.60 -6.30 -19.03
N ASN A 196 8.93 -6.44 -17.75
CA ASN A 196 8.65 -5.43 -16.73
C ASN A 196 9.54 -4.18 -16.87
N GLU A 197 10.83 -4.37 -17.17
CA GLU A 197 11.78 -3.27 -17.41
C GLU A 197 11.42 -2.48 -18.68
N GLU A 198 11.07 -3.16 -19.77
CA GLU A 198 10.58 -2.56 -21.02
C GLU A 198 9.28 -1.77 -20.78
N LYS A 199 8.30 -2.35 -20.07
CA LYS A 199 7.06 -1.65 -19.67
C LYS A 199 7.35 -0.41 -18.81
N LYS A 200 8.32 -0.46 -17.88
CA LYS A 200 8.72 0.69 -17.06
C LYS A 200 9.39 1.79 -17.88
N ALA A 201 10.30 1.43 -18.78
CA ALA A 201 10.96 2.39 -19.67
C ALA A 201 9.94 3.08 -20.61
N GLU A 202 8.98 2.33 -21.16
CA GLU A 202 7.91 2.87 -22.01
C GLU A 202 6.98 3.82 -21.24
N ARG A 203 6.64 3.52 -19.98
CA ARG A 203 5.88 4.45 -19.12
C ARG A 203 6.68 5.72 -18.81
N GLN A 204 7.98 5.60 -18.54
CA GLN A 204 8.83 6.76 -18.28
C GLN A 204 8.93 7.69 -19.50
N ARG A 205 8.98 7.13 -20.71
CA ARG A 205 8.90 7.92 -21.95
C ARG A 205 7.57 8.68 -22.05
N LYS A 206 6.43 7.99 -21.92
CA LYS A 206 5.11 8.62 -22.00
C LYS A 206 4.91 9.73 -20.97
N VAL A 207 5.35 9.51 -19.72
CA VAL A 207 5.28 10.53 -18.67
C VAL A 207 6.13 11.76 -18.99
N GLU A 208 7.32 11.61 -19.58
CA GLU A 208 8.13 12.77 -19.98
C GLU A 208 7.59 13.43 -21.26
N GLU A 209 7.05 12.68 -22.23
CA GLU A 209 6.35 13.21 -23.41
C GLU A 209 5.10 14.02 -23.02
N GLU A 210 4.26 13.51 -22.11
CA GLU A 210 3.12 14.24 -21.53
C GLU A 210 3.58 15.52 -20.80
N ARG A 211 4.70 15.44 -20.08
CA ARG A 211 5.29 16.58 -19.36
C ARG A 211 5.84 17.64 -20.30
N GLU A 212 6.51 17.26 -21.39
CA GLU A 212 6.96 18.18 -22.44
C GLU A 212 5.76 18.86 -23.12
N GLN A 213 4.74 18.10 -23.50
CA GLN A 213 3.49 18.64 -24.06
C GLN A 213 2.80 19.61 -23.09
N GLN A 214 2.71 19.27 -21.81
CA GLN A 214 2.11 20.15 -20.80
C GLN A 214 2.96 21.41 -20.55
N LEU A 215 4.29 21.32 -20.63
CA LEU A 215 5.20 22.46 -20.59
C LEU A 215 5.01 23.36 -21.83
N GLU A 216 4.84 22.80 -23.03
CA GLU A 216 4.50 23.54 -24.25
C GLU A 216 3.16 24.26 -24.12
N ILE A 217 2.09 23.55 -23.73
CA ILE A 217 0.75 24.09 -23.50
C ILE A 217 0.79 25.21 -22.46
N THR A 218 1.58 25.07 -21.39
CA THR A 218 1.76 26.09 -20.36
C THR A 218 2.51 27.31 -20.89
N LYS A 219 3.60 27.12 -21.65
CA LYS A 219 4.33 28.22 -22.34
C LYS A 219 3.40 28.97 -23.31
N GLN A 220 2.52 28.27 -24.04
CA GLN A 220 1.53 28.89 -24.94
C GLN A 220 0.44 29.66 -24.17
N LYS A 221 -0.10 29.08 -23.09
CA LYS A 221 -1.08 29.75 -22.21
C LYS A 221 -0.50 31.02 -21.59
N ALA A 222 0.72 30.97 -21.06
CA ALA A 222 1.43 32.14 -20.51
C ALA A 222 1.58 33.27 -21.56
N LYS A 223 2.06 32.95 -22.77
CA LYS A 223 2.17 33.91 -23.88
C LYS A 223 0.83 34.57 -24.23
N LYS A 224 -0.29 33.83 -24.18
CA LYS A 224 -1.64 34.39 -24.38
C LYS A 224 -2.04 35.32 -23.22
N VAL A 225 -1.86 34.91 -21.97
CA VAL A 225 -2.21 35.72 -20.78
C VAL A 225 -1.45 37.05 -20.76
N THR A 226 -0.14 37.06 -21.00
CA THR A 226 0.66 38.30 -21.06
C THR A 226 0.12 39.25 -22.13
N LYS A 227 -0.26 38.75 -23.31
CA LYS A 227 -0.83 39.56 -24.39
C LYS A 227 -2.17 40.20 -24.01
N TYR A 228 -3.08 39.45 -23.37
CA TYR A 228 -4.38 39.99 -22.97
C TYR A 228 -4.29 40.93 -21.75
N SER A 229 -3.40 40.65 -20.79
CA SER A 229 -3.19 41.50 -19.61
C SER A 229 -2.80 42.93 -20.01
N SER A 230 -1.91 43.11 -20.99
CA SER A 230 -1.53 44.43 -21.49
C SER A 230 -2.69 45.20 -22.14
N ILE A 231 -3.61 44.49 -22.82
CA ILE A 231 -4.79 45.10 -23.44
C ILE A 231 -5.77 45.59 -22.37
N VAL A 232 -6.05 44.76 -21.35
CA VAL A 232 -6.95 45.13 -20.24
C VAL A 232 -6.40 46.31 -19.44
N ALA A 233 -5.08 46.35 -19.18
CA ALA A 233 -4.44 47.47 -18.50
C ALA A 233 -4.63 48.81 -19.25
N VAL A 234 -4.49 48.83 -20.58
CA VAL A 234 -4.73 50.03 -21.41
C VAL A 234 -6.20 50.47 -21.36
N ILE A 235 -7.15 49.54 -21.42
CA ILE A 235 -8.59 49.83 -21.33
C ILE A 235 -8.93 50.47 -19.97
N ILE A 236 -8.43 49.90 -18.86
CA ILE A 236 -8.64 50.44 -17.52
C ILE A 236 -8.06 51.86 -17.40
N LEU A 237 -6.90 52.13 -18.01
CA LEU A 237 -6.27 53.46 -18.00
C LEU A 237 -7.15 54.49 -18.74
N ILE A 238 -7.70 54.13 -19.92
CA ILE A 238 -8.62 54.98 -20.70
C ILE A 238 -9.91 55.27 -19.91
N VAL A 239 -10.49 54.25 -19.26
CA VAL A 239 -11.69 54.41 -18.42
C VAL A 239 -11.38 55.30 -17.20
N GLY A 240 -10.22 55.14 -16.56
CA GLY A 240 -9.77 56.00 -15.48
C GLY A 240 -9.68 57.48 -15.87
N VAL A 241 -9.08 57.77 -17.04
CA VAL A 241 -8.97 59.15 -17.56
C VAL A 241 -10.35 59.76 -17.87
N THR A 242 -11.26 59.00 -18.50
CA THR A 242 -12.61 59.51 -18.84
C THR A 242 -13.46 59.77 -17.60
N VAL A 243 -13.44 58.87 -16.61
CA VAL A 243 -14.14 59.05 -15.32
C VAL A 243 -13.58 60.23 -14.54
N PHE A 244 -12.25 60.39 -14.47
CA PHE A 244 -11.61 61.53 -13.80
C PHE A 244 -11.94 62.87 -14.47
N GLY A 245 -11.99 62.91 -15.81
CA GLY A 245 -12.43 64.06 -16.59
C GLY A 245 -13.92 64.43 -16.38
N PHE A 246 -14.77 63.45 -16.10
CA PHE A 246 -16.17 63.70 -15.74
C PHE A 246 -16.31 64.27 -14.31
N ILE A 247 -15.65 63.67 -13.32
CA ILE A 247 -15.72 64.09 -11.91
C ILE A 247 -15.23 65.54 -11.76
N THR A 248 -14.13 65.91 -12.41
CA THR A 248 -13.55 67.26 -12.36
C THR A 248 -14.42 68.33 -13.02
N LYS A 249 -15.23 67.99 -14.04
CA LYS A 249 -16.28 68.89 -14.55
C LYS A 249 -17.47 69.02 -13.60
N PHE A 250 -17.86 67.94 -12.94
CA PHE A 250 -19.03 67.93 -12.06
C PHE A 250 -18.83 68.78 -10.79
N THR A 251 -17.64 68.73 -10.18
CA THR A 251 -17.32 69.55 -9.00
C THR A 251 -17.26 71.04 -9.32
N PHE A 252 -16.71 71.42 -10.48
CA PHE A 252 -16.74 72.81 -10.95
C PHE A 252 -18.16 73.31 -11.27
N SER A 253 -19.03 72.43 -11.77
CA SER A 253 -20.43 72.79 -12.08
C SER A 253 -21.26 73.11 -10.84
N MET A 254 -21.06 72.38 -9.71
CA MET A 254 -21.82 72.64 -8.48
C MET A 254 -21.48 73.98 -7.84
N ALA A 255 -20.21 74.44 -7.91
CA ALA A 255 -19.78 75.69 -7.30
C ALA A 255 -20.48 76.94 -7.88
N ASN A 256 -20.73 76.97 -9.20
CA ASN A 256 -21.44 78.08 -9.84
C ASN A 256 -22.97 78.05 -9.58
N HIS A 257 -23.55 76.89 -9.25
CA HIS A 257 -25.00 76.73 -9.18
C HIS A 257 -25.67 77.42 -7.97
N GLN A 258 -24.87 77.89 -6.99
CA GLN A 258 -25.36 78.69 -5.86
C GLN A 258 -25.31 80.21 -6.08
N LEU A 259 -24.67 80.69 -7.16
CA LEU A 259 -24.53 82.13 -7.47
C LEU A 259 -25.49 82.62 -8.58
N LEU A 260 -26.19 81.72 -9.27
CA LEU A 260 -27.09 82.03 -10.40
C LEU A 260 -28.55 81.73 -10.05
N LYS A 261 -29.04 82.34 -8.96
CA LYS A 261 -30.46 82.37 -8.60
C LYS A 261 -31.09 83.76 -8.69
N ASP A 262 -30.35 84.72 -9.26
CA ASP A 262 -30.79 86.05 -9.63
C ASP A 262 -30.81 86.19 -11.16
N LYS A 263 -31.89 86.77 -11.68
CA LYS A 263 -32.09 87.29 -13.06
C LYS A 263 -32.17 86.31 -14.24
N ASP A 264 -33.41 86.07 -14.64
CA ASP A 264 -33.97 86.43 -15.96
C ASP A 264 -33.33 85.88 -17.27
N ASN A 265 -34.06 84.92 -17.85
CA ASN A 265 -34.53 84.80 -19.26
C ASN A 265 -34.30 86.02 -20.22
N PRO A 266 -34.35 85.86 -21.57
CA PRO A 266 -34.49 84.64 -22.41
C PRO A 266 -33.67 84.63 -23.75
N VAL A 267 -34.03 83.67 -24.64
CA VAL A 267 -33.92 83.64 -26.14
C VAL A 267 -32.56 83.36 -26.84
N VAL A 268 -32.69 82.84 -28.07
CA VAL A 268 -31.76 82.84 -29.23
C VAL A 268 -30.57 81.87 -29.19
N GLU A 269 -30.18 81.16 -30.26
CA GLU A 269 -30.92 80.52 -31.39
C GLU A 269 -29.91 79.76 -32.28
N THR A 270 -30.24 78.54 -32.74
CA THR A 270 -29.70 77.94 -34.00
C THR A 270 -28.15 77.70 -34.07
N ILE A 271 -27.47 77.15 -35.10
CA ILE A 271 -27.81 76.49 -36.38
C ILE A 271 -26.63 75.61 -36.91
N LYS A 272 -26.90 74.61 -37.78
CA LYS A 272 -25.99 73.97 -38.79
C LYS A 272 -24.75 73.18 -38.33
N ASP A 273 -24.12 72.30 -39.13
CA ASP A 273 -24.47 71.50 -40.34
C ASP A 273 -23.59 70.23 -40.27
N GLU A 274 -24.04 69.00 -40.55
CA GLU A 274 -24.47 68.37 -41.82
C GLU A 274 -23.28 67.88 -42.70
N ASN A 275 -23.48 66.73 -43.39
CA ASN A 275 -22.60 66.10 -44.41
C ASN A 275 -21.30 65.44 -43.89
N LEU A 276 -20.75 64.34 -44.43
CA LEU A 276 -21.10 63.37 -45.51
C LEU A 276 -20.35 62.03 -45.13
N VAL A 277 -20.45 60.83 -45.73
CA VAL A 277 -21.01 60.32 -46.99
C VAL A 277 -21.33 58.79 -46.89
N LYS A 278 -22.55 58.38 -47.27
CA LYS A 278 -22.95 57.38 -48.31
C LYS A 278 -21.98 56.24 -48.70
N ASP A 279 -22.39 55.02 -49.14
CA ASP A 279 -23.71 54.48 -49.52
C ASP A 279 -23.71 52.92 -49.54
N ASP A 280 -24.87 52.31 -49.20
CA ASP A 280 -25.71 51.34 -49.97
C ASP A 280 -25.08 50.09 -50.69
N PHE A 281 -25.80 48.99 -51.00
CA PHE A 281 -27.24 48.63 -50.90
C PHE A 281 -27.45 47.08 -50.88
N LEU A 282 -28.57 46.62 -50.28
CA LEU A 282 -29.64 45.67 -50.72
C LEU A 282 -29.38 44.49 -51.74
N LEU A 283 -30.26 43.48 -51.95
CA LEU A 283 -31.71 43.24 -51.66
C LEU A 283 -32.03 41.74 -51.37
N GLU A 284 -33.09 41.54 -50.56
CA GLU A 284 -34.22 40.57 -50.57
C GLU A 284 -34.30 39.19 -51.32
N ASN A 285 -35.01 38.27 -50.63
CA ASN A 285 -36.09 37.34 -51.03
C ASN A 285 -35.90 36.19 -52.07
N GLY A 286 -36.06 34.95 -51.59
CA GLY A 286 -37.34 34.20 -51.78
C GLY A 286 -37.40 32.99 -52.74
N ALA A 287 -37.78 31.82 -52.18
CA ALA A 287 -38.45 30.66 -52.82
C ALA A 287 -37.73 29.93 -53.99
N GLU A 288 -38.15 28.75 -54.48
CA GLU A 288 -38.75 27.51 -53.91
C GLU A 288 -38.89 26.51 -55.09
N GLU A 289 -38.38 25.27 -55.01
CA GLU A 289 -38.94 24.14 -55.78
C GLU A 289 -38.45 22.76 -55.29
N ASP A 290 -39.14 21.72 -55.75
CA ASP A 290 -39.25 20.39 -55.13
C ASP A 290 -38.32 19.33 -55.77
N LEU A 291 -37.96 18.28 -55.02
CA LEU A 291 -37.55 17.00 -55.62
C LEU A 291 -37.62 15.83 -54.60
N GLN A 292 -38.81 15.25 -54.48
CA GLN A 292 -39.01 13.98 -53.76
C GLN A 292 -38.38 12.81 -54.52
N ASN A 293 -37.71 11.89 -53.82
CA ASN A 293 -37.79 10.48 -54.19
C ASN A 293 -37.62 9.51 -52.99
N SER A 294 -38.30 8.38 -53.10
CA SER A 294 -38.50 7.31 -52.12
C SER A 294 -37.29 6.84 -51.30
N GLY A 295 -37.47 6.64 -49.99
CA GLY A 295 -36.44 6.01 -49.14
C GLY A 295 -36.78 5.87 -47.65
N GLU A 296 -37.97 5.37 -47.26
CA GLU A 296 -38.25 5.05 -45.84
C GLU A 296 -37.50 3.79 -45.37
N GLU A 297 -36.19 3.92 -45.11
CA GLU A 297 -35.56 3.04 -44.14
C GLU A 297 -36.11 3.36 -42.75
N LYS A 298 -36.94 2.45 -42.20
CA LYS A 298 -37.25 2.48 -40.77
C LYS A 298 -35.92 2.42 -40.00
N PRO A 299 -35.62 3.38 -39.11
CA PRO A 299 -34.38 3.32 -38.34
C PRO A 299 -34.35 2.02 -37.55
N LEU A 300 -33.30 1.22 -37.75
CA LEU A 300 -33.04 0.03 -36.96
C LEU A 300 -32.96 0.45 -35.50
N LEU A 301 -33.98 0.07 -34.72
CA LEU A 301 -34.09 0.43 -33.31
C LEU A 301 -33.05 -0.34 -32.50
N VAL A 302 -31.83 0.19 -32.45
CA VAL A 302 -30.68 -0.38 -31.73
C VAL A 302 -31.07 -0.71 -30.29
N ASP A 303 -30.79 -1.94 -29.88
CA ASP A 303 -30.93 -2.38 -28.49
C ASP A 303 -29.81 -1.72 -27.66
N GLY A 304 -30.18 -1.09 -26.55
CA GLY A 304 -29.28 -0.24 -25.77
C GLY A 304 -29.93 0.21 -24.46
N ILE A 305 -29.14 0.77 -23.54
CA ILE A 305 -29.69 1.58 -22.45
C ILE A 305 -30.39 2.80 -23.07
N ILE A 306 -31.59 3.10 -22.61
CA ILE A 306 -32.37 4.27 -23.02
C ILE A 306 -32.21 5.39 -21.99
N ASP A 307 -32.28 5.04 -20.71
CA ASP A 307 -32.40 5.98 -19.59
C ASP A 307 -32.07 5.26 -18.26
N THR A 308 -31.71 6.02 -17.23
CA THR A 308 -31.34 5.51 -15.89
C THR A 308 -31.82 6.46 -14.81
N SER A 309 -32.43 5.93 -13.74
CA SER A 309 -32.92 6.74 -12.62
C SER A 309 -32.56 6.12 -11.25
N PHE A 310 -32.37 6.97 -10.25
CA PHE A 310 -32.11 6.58 -8.87
C PHE A 310 -33.12 7.25 -7.93
N VAL A 311 -33.65 6.49 -6.96
CA VAL A 311 -34.61 6.97 -5.96
C VAL A 311 -34.07 6.67 -4.57
N TRP A 312 -33.75 7.73 -3.82
CA TRP A 312 -33.19 7.64 -2.47
C TRP A 312 -34.16 6.96 -1.48
N GLY A 313 -33.70 5.93 -0.78
CA GLY A 313 -34.54 5.05 0.05
C GLY A 313 -34.97 5.61 1.41
N GLY A 314 -34.60 6.85 1.73
CA GLY A 314 -35.00 7.54 2.97
C GLY A 314 -34.18 7.13 4.21
N GLY A 315 -32.89 7.50 4.25
CA GLY A 315 -32.04 7.29 5.43
C GLY A 315 -30.63 7.90 5.28
N ASN A 316 -29.88 7.97 6.39
CA ASN A 316 -28.52 8.52 6.42
C ASN A 316 -27.46 7.59 5.77
N ASN A 317 -27.85 6.43 5.26
CA ASN A 317 -26.97 5.39 4.72
C ASN A 317 -26.74 5.49 3.20
N ALA A 318 -27.22 6.56 2.55
CA ALA A 318 -27.01 6.90 1.14
C ALA A 318 -27.46 5.85 0.09
N ARG A 319 -28.32 4.90 0.49
CA ARG A 319 -28.80 3.81 -0.36
C ARG A 319 -30.20 4.08 -0.92
N GLY A 320 -30.49 3.49 -2.08
CA GLY A 320 -31.74 3.68 -2.80
C GLY A 320 -31.98 2.64 -3.88
N ASP A 321 -33.04 2.87 -4.67
CA ASP A 321 -33.47 2.00 -5.75
C ASP A 321 -33.01 2.58 -7.10
N PHE A 322 -32.18 1.82 -7.80
CA PHE A 322 -31.65 2.15 -9.12
C PHE A 322 -32.43 1.41 -10.21
N THR A 323 -32.85 2.12 -11.26
CA THR A 323 -33.58 1.55 -12.40
C THR A 323 -32.88 1.86 -13.71
N ILE A 324 -32.50 0.81 -14.43
CA ILE A 324 -32.02 0.87 -15.82
C ILE A 324 -33.22 0.62 -16.73
N LYS A 325 -33.47 1.54 -17.66
CA LYS A 325 -34.49 1.41 -18.72
C LYS A 325 -33.78 1.20 -20.05
N TYR A 326 -34.12 0.12 -20.75
CA TYR A 326 -33.37 -0.35 -21.92
C TYR A 326 -34.28 -0.90 -23.02
N ARG A 327 -33.75 -1.01 -24.23
CA ARG A 327 -34.40 -1.65 -25.37
C ARG A 327 -33.81 -3.05 -25.58
N LYS A 328 -34.68 -4.04 -25.81
CA LYS A 328 -34.32 -5.41 -26.18
C LYS A 328 -35.32 -5.97 -27.19
N ASN A 329 -34.85 -6.46 -28.33
CA ASN A 329 -35.67 -6.92 -29.47
C ASN A 329 -36.78 -5.90 -29.81
N GLY A 330 -36.44 -4.60 -29.83
CA GLY A 330 -37.39 -3.51 -30.09
C GLY A 330 -38.37 -3.19 -28.93
N SER A 331 -38.43 -4.01 -27.89
CA SER A 331 -39.29 -3.80 -26.71
C SER A 331 -38.57 -2.99 -25.63
N VAL A 332 -39.28 -2.09 -24.95
CA VAL A 332 -38.73 -1.35 -23.79
C VAL A 332 -38.93 -2.15 -22.51
N LYS A 333 -37.88 -2.29 -21.72
CA LYS A 333 -37.85 -2.98 -20.43
C LYS A 333 -37.21 -2.12 -19.34
N ASN A 334 -37.50 -2.43 -18.08
CA ASN A 334 -36.84 -1.87 -16.91
C ASN A 334 -36.16 -3.00 -16.11
N LYS A 335 -34.99 -2.73 -15.52
CA LYS A 335 -34.30 -3.56 -14.51
C LYS A 335 -34.11 -2.70 -13.27
N GLN A 336 -34.67 -3.12 -12.15
CA GLN A 336 -34.52 -2.44 -10.86
C GLN A 336 -33.55 -3.19 -9.94
N MET A 337 -32.77 -2.45 -9.16
CA MET A 337 -31.82 -2.94 -8.15
C MET A 337 -31.98 -2.09 -6.88
N ASN A 338 -32.17 -2.74 -5.73
CA ASN A 338 -32.61 -2.07 -4.50
C ASN A 338 -31.48 -2.04 -3.46
N GLY A 339 -31.40 -0.94 -2.70
CA GLY A 339 -30.47 -0.82 -1.56
C GLY A 339 -28.99 -0.63 -1.94
N ILE A 340 -28.70 -0.20 -3.17
CA ILE A 340 -27.35 0.17 -3.63
C ILE A 340 -27.08 1.66 -3.36
N LEU A 341 -25.80 2.05 -3.33
CA LEU A 341 -25.39 3.46 -3.35
C LEU A 341 -25.65 4.07 -4.74
N GLU A 342 -25.81 5.40 -4.82
CA GLU A 342 -26.10 6.10 -6.09
C GLU A 342 -24.94 5.88 -7.10
N PRO A 343 -25.18 5.21 -8.25
CA PRO A 343 -24.12 4.88 -9.19
C PRO A 343 -23.76 6.07 -10.09
N LEU A 344 -22.47 6.19 -10.43
CA LEU A 344 -22.01 7.14 -11.44
C LEU A 344 -22.22 6.51 -12.83
N ILE A 345 -23.01 7.18 -13.66
CA ILE A 345 -23.35 6.76 -15.03
C ILE A 345 -22.53 7.59 -16.02
N VAL A 346 -21.55 6.97 -16.67
CA VAL A 346 -20.51 7.64 -17.46
C VAL A 346 -20.17 6.82 -18.69
N ASP A 347 -19.91 7.49 -19.82
CA ASP A 347 -19.33 6.91 -21.03
C ASP A 347 -17.80 6.99 -20.87
N ILE A 348 -17.15 5.85 -20.64
CA ILE A 348 -15.74 5.78 -20.20
C ILE A 348 -14.78 5.75 -21.38
N ASP A 349 -15.08 4.94 -22.40
CA ASP A 349 -14.25 4.76 -23.59
C ASP A 349 -14.63 5.71 -24.76
N ASN A 350 -15.74 6.45 -24.63
CA ASN A 350 -16.33 7.36 -25.62
C ASN A 350 -17.00 6.62 -26.80
N ASN A 351 -17.49 5.39 -26.59
CA ASN A 351 -18.21 4.62 -27.60
C ASN A 351 -19.71 5.01 -27.72
N GLY A 352 -20.26 5.78 -26.79
CA GLY A 352 -21.66 6.24 -26.77
C GLY A 352 -22.62 5.38 -25.93
N VAL A 353 -22.17 4.23 -25.44
CA VAL A 353 -22.79 3.48 -24.32
C VAL A 353 -22.39 4.17 -23.01
N LYS A 354 -23.03 3.82 -21.89
CA LYS A 354 -22.63 4.29 -20.56
C LYS A 354 -22.44 3.11 -19.63
N GLU A 355 -21.25 3.01 -19.08
CA GLU A 355 -20.92 2.12 -17.99
C GLU A 355 -21.56 2.59 -16.68
N ILE A 356 -21.64 1.65 -15.74
CA ILE A 356 -22.25 1.85 -14.42
C ILE A 356 -21.17 1.65 -13.39
N VAL A 357 -20.69 2.75 -12.79
CA VAL A 357 -19.69 2.72 -11.73
C VAL A 357 -20.38 2.69 -10.37
N MET A 358 -20.02 1.72 -9.54
CA MET A 358 -20.53 1.58 -8.17
C MET A 358 -19.37 1.74 -7.17
N SER A 359 -19.49 2.74 -6.30
CA SER A 359 -18.55 3.01 -5.20
C SER A 359 -18.89 2.17 -3.97
N TYR A 360 -17.96 1.35 -3.51
CA TYR A 360 -18.07 0.52 -2.31
C TYR A 360 -17.21 1.10 -1.19
N ARG A 361 -17.79 1.41 -0.03
CA ARG A 361 -17.03 1.75 1.18
C ARG A 361 -16.42 0.49 1.79
N ILE A 362 -15.19 0.58 2.27
CA ILE A 362 -14.52 -0.50 3.00
C ILE A 362 -14.47 -0.13 4.49
N ASP A 363 -15.15 -0.94 5.32
CA ASP A 363 -15.26 -0.70 6.77
C ASP A 363 -14.00 -1.20 7.51
N LEU A 364 -12.94 -0.38 7.54
CA LEU A 364 -11.76 -0.64 8.38
C LEU A 364 -12.01 -0.14 9.83
N PRO A 365 -11.99 -1.01 10.87
CA PRO A 365 -12.31 -0.62 12.25
C PRO A 365 -11.42 0.50 12.82
N GLU A 366 -10.15 0.51 12.40
CA GLU A 366 -9.13 1.50 12.78
C GLU A 366 -9.47 2.92 12.29
N LEU A 367 -10.23 3.05 11.19
CA LEU A 367 -10.61 4.32 10.58
C LEU A 367 -11.98 4.84 11.06
N SER A 368 -12.49 4.36 12.20
CA SER A 368 -13.83 4.65 12.74
C SER A 368 -14.22 6.13 12.94
N ASN A 369 -13.27 7.07 12.83
CA ASN A 369 -13.51 8.53 12.88
C ASN A 369 -13.01 9.30 11.63
N ALA A 370 -12.61 8.61 10.56
CA ALA A 370 -12.06 9.20 9.33
C ALA A 370 -13.06 9.16 8.16
N ASP A 371 -12.74 9.85 7.05
CA ASP A 371 -13.49 9.73 5.79
C ASP A 371 -13.18 8.35 5.19
N MET A 372 -14.10 7.39 5.36
CA MET A 372 -13.84 5.97 5.10
C MET A 372 -13.39 5.71 3.65
N PRO A 373 -12.43 4.79 3.44
CA PRO A 373 -11.98 4.41 2.10
C PRO A 373 -13.09 3.82 1.27
N TYR A 374 -12.95 3.96 -0.04
CA TYR A 374 -13.84 3.38 -1.02
C TYR A 374 -13.07 2.89 -2.24
N TRP A 375 -13.64 1.88 -2.88
CA TRP A 375 -13.20 1.35 -4.16
C TRP A 375 -14.34 1.49 -5.17
N ASP A 376 -14.01 1.97 -6.36
CA ASP A 376 -14.98 2.07 -7.46
C ASP A 376 -14.83 0.86 -8.36
N ASP A 377 -15.93 0.13 -8.62
CA ASP A 377 -15.99 -0.96 -9.59
C ASP A 377 -16.88 -0.59 -10.79
N VAL A 378 -16.47 -1.01 -11.99
CA VAL A 378 -17.13 -0.70 -13.26
C VAL A 378 -17.96 -1.90 -13.72
N TYR A 379 -19.19 -1.66 -14.18
CA TYR A 379 -20.12 -2.69 -14.64
C TYR A 379 -20.78 -2.35 -15.98
N ASP A 380 -20.88 -3.36 -16.83
CA ASP A 380 -21.62 -3.31 -18.09
C ASP A 380 -23.05 -3.83 -17.88
N PHE A 381 -24.03 -3.23 -18.56
CA PHE A 381 -25.37 -3.81 -18.62
C PHE A 381 -25.53 -4.77 -19.81
N ASN A 382 -25.41 -6.07 -19.56
CA ASN A 382 -25.57 -7.08 -20.61
C ASN A 382 -27.04 -7.26 -20.96
N ILE A 383 -27.49 -6.59 -22.03
CA ILE A 383 -28.89 -6.61 -22.50
C ILE A 383 -29.35 -8.02 -22.87
N ALA A 384 -28.48 -8.87 -23.42
CA ALA A 384 -28.82 -10.24 -23.81
C ALA A 384 -29.22 -11.11 -22.61
N LYS A 385 -28.58 -10.92 -21.44
CA LYS A 385 -28.86 -11.63 -20.19
C LYS A 385 -29.75 -10.87 -19.20
N GLU A 386 -29.87 -9.55 -19.35
CA GLU A 386 -30.59 -8.63 -18.44
C GLU A 386 -29.93 -8.55 -17.04
N GLU A 387 -28.59 -8.59 -16.99
CA GLU A 387 -27.75 -8.54 -15.77
C GLU A 387 -26.65 -7.46 -15.88
N LEU A 388 -26.11 -7.04 -14.73
CA LEU A 388 -24.82 -6.34 -14.70
C LEU A 388 -23.69 -7.37 -14.78
N VAL A 389 -22.67 -7.08 -15.59
CA VAL A 389 -21.44 -7.86 -15.71
C VAL A 389 -20.30 -7.04 -15.13
N PHE A 390 -19.48 -7.66 -14.27
CA PHE A 390 -18.33 -7.02 -13.64
C PHE A 390 -17.22 -6.78 -14.67
N ALA A 391 -16.90 -5.51 -14.93
CA ALA A 391 -16.08 -5.06 -16.05
C ALA A 391 -14.87 -4.21 -15.63
N SER A 392 -14.60 -4.00 -14.33
CA SER A 392 -13.50 -3.17 -13.80
C SER A 392 -12.15 -3.33 -14.53
N ARG A 393 -11.80 -4.56 -14.94
CA ARG A 393 -10.54 -4.85 -15.65
C ARG A 393 -10.51 -4.36 -17.10
N GLU A 394 -11.67 -4.22 -17.75
CA GLU A 394 -11.80 -3.82 -19.15
C GLU A 394 -11.71 -2.29 -19.32
N TYR A 395 -11.84 -1.53 -18.23
CA TYR A 395 -11.81 -0.07 -18.18
C TYR A 395 -10.63 0.52 -17.36
N PRO A 396 -9.36 0.18 -17.67
CA PRO A 396 -8.21 0.70 -16.92
C PRO A 396 -8.06 2.23 -17.01
N GLU A 397 -8.54 2.83 -18.11
CA GLU A 397 -8.50 4.30 -18.29
C GLU A 397 -9.48 5.06 -17.39
N TYR A 398 -10.53 4.40 -16.87
CA TYR A 398 -11.32 4.93 -15.76
C TYR A 398 -10.46 5.11 -14.51
N TYR A 399 -9.70 4.08 -14.14
CA TYR A 399 -8.85 4.10 -12.97
C TYR A 399 -7.72 5.14 -13.11
N ARG A 400 -7.13 5.26 -14.32
CA ARG A 400 -6.11 6.28 -14.63
C ARG A 400 -6.67 7.70 -14.53
N SER A 401 -7.83 7.95 -15.13
CA SER A 401 -8.33 9.31 -15.42
C SER A 401 -9.26 9.86 -14.34
N TYR A 402 -9.94 8.99 -13.58
CA TYR A 402 -10.96 9.38 -12.60
C TYR A 402 -10.64 8.87 -11.20
N PHE A 403 -10.44 7.54 -11.01
CA PHE A 403 -10.26 6.98 -9.67
C PHE A 403 -9.00 7.52 -8.98
N ILE A 404 -7.81 7.29 -9.55
CA ILE A 404 -6.53 7.68 -8.96
C ILE A 404 -6.46 9.21 -8.70
N PRO A 405 -6.88 10.09 -9.63
CA PRO A 405 -6.97 11.53 -9.35
C PRO A 405 -7.96 11.91 -8.23
N SER A 406 -9.08 11.18 -8.08
CA SER A 406 -10.04 11.43 -7.00
C SER A 406 -9.47 11.06 -5.63
N ILE A 407 -8.76 9.92 -5.55
CA ILE A 407 -8.10 9.43 -4.35
C ILE A 407 -6.94 10.36 -3.94
N LYS A 408 -6.06 10.74 -4.87
CA LYS A 408 -4.98 11.72 -4.63
C LYS A 408 -5.51 13.07 -4.13
N LYS A 409 -6.70 13.47 -4.57
CA LYS A 409 -7.38 14.69 -4.09
C LYS A 409 -7.94 14.54 -2.67
N ARG A 410 -8.17 13.33 -2.15
CA ARG A 410 -8.52 13.08 -0.73
C ARG A 410 -7.27 12.98 0.13
N GLU A 411 -6.30 12.18 -0.29
CA GLU A 411 -4.95 12.06 0.28
C GLU A 411 -4.31 13.43 0.58
N ALA A 412 -4.31 14.34 -0.41
CA ALA A 412 -3.77 15.69 -0.29
C ALA A 412 -4.61 16.66 0.58
N ARG A 413 -5.80 16.26 1.03
CA ARG A 413 -6.65 17.01 1.99
C ARG A 413 -6.63 16.41 3.39
N SER A 414 -6.28 15.14 3.55
CA SER A 414 -6.23 14.52 4.87
C SER A 414 -5.03 14.99 5.68
N THR A 415 -5.23 15.12 6.99
CA THR A 415 -4.18 15.28 7.99
C THR A 415 -3.89 13.98 8.75
N ASN A 416 -4.61 12.89 8.46
CA ASN A 416 -4.46 11.60 9.12
C ASN A 416 -3.51 10.70 8.32
N ALA A 417 -2.42 10.23 8.95
CA ALA A 417 -1.46 9.31 8.33
C ALA A 417 -2.14 8.00 7.88
N ALA A 418 -3.13 7.50 8.63
CA ALA A 418 -3.81 6.25 8.29
C ALA A 418 -4.72 6.37 7.07
N GLU A 419 -5.42 7.49 6.94
CA GLU A 419 -6.23 7.79 5.77
C GLU A 419 -5.33 7.98 4.53
N LYS A 420 -4.15 8.60 4.68
CA LYS A 420 -3.16 8.70 3.60
C LYS A 420 -2.61 7.34 3.16
N HIS A 421 -2.12 6.52 4.10
CA HIS A 421 -1.58 5.21 3.75
C HIS A 421 -2.63 4.31 3.07
N THR A 422 -3.85 4.35 3.57
CA THR A 422 -5.01 3.69 2.93
C THR A 422 -5.23 4.18 1.49
N HIS A 423 -5.16 5.49 1.25
CA HIS A 423 -5.22 6.06 -0.10
C HIS A 423 -4.03 5.62 -0.99
N GLU A 424 -2.80 5.53 -0.46
CA GLU A 424 -1.63 5.01 -1.20
C GLU A 424 -1.82 3.55 -1.62
N VAL A 425 -2.36 2.69 -0.74
CA VAL A 425 -2.65 1.28 -1.04
C VAL A 425 -3.74 1.16 -2.10
N LEU A 426 -4.80 1.97 -2.03
CA LEU A 426 -5.83 2.05 -3.08
C LEU A 426 -5.26 2.54 -4.42
N ILE A 427 -4.36 3.52 -4.42
CA ILE A 427 -3.65 3.97 -5.62
C ILE A 427 -2.78 2.85 -6.18
N ARG A 428 -2.06 2.09 -5.33
CA ARG A 428 -1.27 0.92 -5.76
C ARG A 428 -2.16 -0.13 -6.43
N ALA A 429 -3.25 -0.53 -5.76
CA ALA A 429 -4.22 -1.50 -6.28
C ALA A 429 -4.80 -1.09 -7.66
N ALA A 430 -5.10 0.20 -7.84
CA ALA A 430 -5.58 0.73 -9.11
C ALA A 430 -4.49 0.73 -10.21
N ASN A 431 -3.22 0.98 -9.87
CA ASN A 431 -2.12 0.83 -10.83
C ASN A 431 -1.86 -0.65 -11.19
N ASP A 432 -1.93 -1.56 -10.22
CA ASP A 432 -1.79 -3.00 -10.47
C ASP A 432 -2.96 -3.56 -11.29
N LEU A 433 -4.18 -3.00 -11.17
CA LEU A 433 -5.32 -3.29 -12.05
C LEU A 433 -5.03 -2.85 -13.49
N ILE A 434 -4.60 -1.60 -13.68
CA ILE A 434 -4.20 -1.04 -14.99
C ILE A 434 -3.10 -1.89 -15.64
N ASP A 435 -2.21 -2.46 -14.83
CA ASP A 435 -1.12 -3.32 -15.28
C ASP A 435 -1.52 -4.79 -15.54
N GLY A 436 -2.72 -5.20 -15.11
CA GLY A 436 -3.18 -6.58 -15.14
C GLY A 436 -2.52 -7.50 -14.10
N ASN A 437 -1.82 -6.94 -13.10
CA ASN A 437 -1.24 -7.66 -11.96
C ASN A 437 -2.27 -7.91 -10.85
N PHE A 438 -3.25 -7.00 -10.71
CA PHE A 438 -4.37 -7.13 -9.79
C PHE A 438 -5.68 -7.32 -10.57
N ASN A 439 -6.58 -8.10 -9.99
CA ASN A 439 -7.92 -8.30 -10.52
C ASN A 439 -8.90 -8.29 -9.35
N PRO A 440 -9.75 -7.25 -9.18
CA PRO A 440 -10.72 -7.17 -8.10
C PRO A 440 -11.77 -8.30 -8.17
N ASP A 441 -12.71 -8.30 -7.24
CA ASP A 441 -13.82 -9.25 -7.17
C ASP A 441 -15.10 -8.53 -6.76
N VAL A 442 -16.24 -9.14 -7.09
CA VAL A 442 -17.57 -8.54 -6.95
C VAL A 442 -17.97 -8.26 -5.49
N ASN A 443 -17.31 -8.91 -4.52
CA ASN A 443 -17.53 -8.73 -3.09
C ASN A 443 -16.49 -7.80 -2.44
N GLN A 444 -15.54 -7.27 -3.22
CA GLN A 444 -14.40 -6.47 -2.76
C GLN A 444 -13.53 -7.18 -1.69
N GLU A 445 -13.58 -8.51 -1.62
CA GLU A 445 -12.83 -9.32 -0.63
C GLU A 445 -11.31 -9.13 -0.79
N LYS A 446 -10.82 -9.03 -2.02
CA LYS A 446 -9.39 -8.78 -2.29
C LYS A 446 -8.97 -7.35 -2.00
N ILE A 447 -9.85 -6.35 -2.16
CA ILE A 447 -9.52 -4.96 -1.82
C ILE A 447 -9.52 -4.77 -0.30
N THR A 448 -10.51 -5.36 0.38
CA THR A 448 -10.60 -5.41 1.84
C THR A 448 -9.38 -6.12 2.40
N LYS A 449 -9.05 -7.32 1.92
CA LYS A 449 -7.85 -8.05 2.36
C LYS A 449 -6.54 -7.36 1.99
N LEU A 450 -6.44 -6.69 0.83
CA LEU A 450 -5.24 -5.92 0.49
C LEU A 450 -5.04 -4.76 1.46
N LEU A 451 -6.12 -4.14 1.93
CA LEU A 451 -6.07 -3.14 2.99
C LEU A 451 -5.71 -3.76 4.35
N GLU A 452 -6.31 -4.89 4.75
CA GLU A 452 -5.97 -5.62 6.00
C GLU A 452 -4.52 -6.18 6.00
N ASP A 453 -4.00 -6.64 4.85
CA ASP A 453 -2.60 -7.04 4.70
C ASP A 453 -1.63 -5.83 4.72
N ASN A 454 -2.15 -4.59 4.71
CA ASN A 454 -1.40 -3.33 4.80
C ASN A 454 -1.95 -2.38 5.91
N THR A 455 -2.75 -2.86 6.86
CA THR A 455 -3.19 -2.04 8.02
C THR A 455 -2.05 -1.90 9.02
N PHE A 456 -1.61 -0.65 9.19
CA PHE A 456 -0.78 -0.12 10.27
C PHE A 456 0.35 -1.00 10.84
N PRO A 457 1.54 -0.96 10.20
CA PRO A 457 2.78 -1.35 10.86
C PRO A 457 3.06 -0.45 12.08
N ASP A 458 3.31 -1.08 13.21
CA ASP A 458 3.88 -0.55 14.46
C ASP A 458 3.48 0.86 14.92
N ASP A 459 2.51 0.90 15.84
CA ASP A 459 2.16 2.06 16.65
C ASP A 459 3.29 2.41 17.65
N LEU A 460 4.33 3.09 17.13
CA LEU A 460 5.56 3.48 17.84
C LEU A 460 5.28 4.40 19.03
N LYS A 461 5.35 3.83 20.24
CA LYS A 461 4.99 4.52 21.49
C LYS A 461 6.18 5.28 22.07
N ILE A 462 6.71 6.23 21.31
CA ILE A 462 7.71 7.18 21.79
C ILE A 462 7.02 8.47 22.23
N THR A 463 7.23 8.85 23.50
CA THR A 463 6.62 10.07 24.09
C THR A 463 7.63 10.82 24.96
N ILE A 464 7.44 12.12 25.13
CA ILE A 464 8.19 12.93 26.10
C ILE A 464 7.28 13.29 27.28
N GLN A 465 7.77 13.11 28.52
CA GLN A 465 7.08 13.53 29.73
C GLN A 465 8.03 14.30 30.64
N LYS A 466 7.73 15.59 30.86
CA LYS A 466 8.61 16.58 31.51
C LYS A 466 9.93 16.70 30.74
N ASN A 467 10.97 16.01 31.19
CA ASN A 467 12.32 16.02 30.61
C ASN A 467 12.81 14.63 30.19
N ASN A 468 11.97 13.58 30.26
CA ASN A 468 12.39 12.22 29.91
C ASN A 468 11.59 11.72 28.71
N PHE A 469 12.28 11.06 27.79
CA PHE A 469 11.70 10.29 26.69
C PHE A 469 11.35 8.89 27.17
N TYR A 470 10.24 8.36 26.69
CA TYR A 470 9.77 7.01 27.00
C TYR A 470 9.55 6.26 25.69
N ILE A 471 10.27 5.16 25.48
CA ILE A 471 10.12 4.26 24.34
C ILE A 471 9.30 3.06 24.81
N HIS A 472 8.09 2.89 24.27
CA HIS A 472 7.10 1.89 24.70
C HIS A 472 6.84 1.88 26.22
N GLY A 473 7.01 3.03 26.86
CA GLY A 473 6.80 3.23 28.30
C GLY A 473 8.05 3.04 29.19
N ILE A 474 9.19 2.63 28.65
CA ILE A 474 10.46 2.53 29.40
C ILE A 474 11.39 3.73 29.12
N THR A 475 12.24 4.09 30.08
CA THR A 475 13.13 5.27 30.03
C THR A 475 14.42 5.02 30.81
N LEU A 476 15.44 5.88 30.65
CA LEU A 476 16.68 5.79 31.42
C LEU A 476 16.45 6.09 32.91
N ASP A 477 17.34 5.60 33.78
CA ASP A 477 17.21 5.54 35.24
C ASP A 477 16.03 4.68 35.76
N MET A 478 15.24 4.05 34.88
CA MET A 478 14.22 3.08 35.28
C MET A 478 14.89 1.78 35.78
N ASN A 479 14.29 1.15 36.80
CA ASN A 479 14.72 -0.17 37.24
C ASN A 479 14.23 -1.25 36.26
N ILE A 480 15.10 -2.17 35.85
CA ILE A 480 14.80 -3.23 34.87
C ILE A 480 13.59 -4.10 35.29
N SER A 481 13.35 -4.28 36.59
CA SER A 481 12.17 -5.00 37.11
C SER A 481 10.85 -4.25 36.86
N GLN A 482 10.89 -2.93 36.70
CA GLN A 482 9.74 -2.11 36.30
C GLN A 482 9.48 -2.25 34.80
N ALA A 483 10.53 -2.20 33.97
CA ALA A 483 10.44 -2.47 32.53
C ALA A 483 9.86 -3.87 32.26
N ILE A 484 10.38 -4.91 32.92
CA ILE A 484 9.87 -6.29 32.82
C ILE A 484 8.39 -6.40 33.26
N LYS A 485 7.96 -5.61 34.26
CA LYS A 485 6.56 -5.57 34.69
C LYS A 485 5.63 -4.88 33.68
N MET A 486 6.17 -4.01 32.81
CA MET A 486 5.40 -3.26 31.80
C MET A 486 5.38 -3.95 30.44
N LEU A 487 6.53 -4.49 30.00
CA LEU A 487 6.72 -5.12 28.68
C LEU A 487 6.59 -6.65 28.71
N GLY A 488 6.62 -7.27 29.90
CA GLY A 488 6.79 -8.71 30.07
C GLY A 488 8.27 -9.10 30.20
N ASN A 489 8.54 -10.41 30.33
CA ASN A 489 9.92 -10.90 30.29
C ASN A 489 10.53 -10.63 28.90
N PRO A 490 11.82 -10.27 28.81
CA PRO A 490 12.49 -10.13 27.52
C PRO A 490 12.61 -11.48 26.80
N ASP A 491 12.52 -11.45 25.48
CA ASP A 491 12.71 -12.59 24.57
C ASP A 491 14.16 -13.09 24.60
N GLU A 492 15.12 -12.17 24.59
CA GLU A 492 16.55 -12.46 24.79
C GLU A 492 17.11 -11.63 25.96
N SER A 493 17.97 -12.24 26.77
CA SER A 493 18.79 -11.52 27.74
C SER A 493 20.15 -12.18 27.89
N PHE A 494 21.19 -11.35 27.90
CA PHE A 494 22.59 -11.77 27.94
C PHE A 494 23.45 -10.68 28.60
N GLU A 495 24.71 -11.00 28.89
CA GLU A 495 25.66 -10.11 29.56
C GLU A 495 26.99 -10.17 28.78
N VAL A 496 27.55 -9.00 28.45
CA VAL A 496 28.82 -8.86 27.71
C VAL A 496 29.76 -7.99 28.53
N ASP A 497 29.56 -6.67 28.46
CA ASP A 497 30.17 -5.66 29.33
C ASP A 497 29.09 -5.01 30.22
N SER A 498 27.92 -4.73 29.61
CA SER A 498 26.64 -4.44 30.26
C SER A 498 25.74 -5.68 30.34
N LYS A 499 24.61 -5.59 31.06
CA LYS A 499 23.50 -6.55 30.93
C LYS A 499 22.49 -6.02 29.93
N VAL A 500 22.01 -6.90 29.04
CA VAL A 500 21.10 -6.58 27.95
C VAL A 500 19.80 -7.33 28.11
N ALA A 501 18.69 -6.65 27.83
CA ALA A 501 17.35 -7.23 27.69
C ALA A 501 16.77 -6.80 26.34
N VAL A 502 16.21 -7.74 25.58
CA VAL A 502 15.64 -7.52 24.24
C VAL A 502 14.20 -8.02 24.24
N TRP A 503 13.28 -7.21 23.74
CA TRP A 503 11.89 -7.57 23.47
C TRP A 503 11.62 -7.47 21.97
N TYR A 504 11.02 -8.50 21.39
CA TYR A 504 10.51 -8.46 20.02
C TYR A 504 9.03 -8.08 20.05
N LEU A 505 8.77 -6.81 19.78
CA LEU A 505 7.43 -6.24 19.74
C LEU A 505 6.69 -6.71 18.47
N GLU A 506 5.54 -6.10 18.19
CA GLU A 506 4.78 -6.41 16.98
C GLU A 506 5.60 -6.12 15.71
N HIS A 507 5.21 -6.75 14.60
CA HIS A 507 5.92 -6.78 13.30
C HIS A 507 7.44 -7.10 13.34
N ASN A 508 7.94 -7.66 14.45
CA ASN A 508 9.36 -7.95 14.75
C ASN A 508 10.22 -6.70 15.07
N LEU A 509 9.61 -5.62 15.53
CA LEU A 509 10.31 -4.43 16.02
C LEU A 509 11.12 -4.76 17.29
N GLU A 510 12.45 -4.64 17.20
CA GLU A 510 13.39 -4.97 18.27
C GLU A 510 13.54 -3.81 19.26
N LEU A 511 13.19 -4.01 20.53
CA LEU A 511 13.42 -3.06 21.63
C LEU A 511 14.52 -3.60 22.54
N VAL A 512 15.64 -2.90 22.62
CA VAL A 512 16.81 -3.24 23.45
C VAL A 512 16.90 -2.28 24.63
N ALA A 513 17.17 -2.78 25.83
CA ALA A 513 17.59 -1.98 26.98
C ALA A 513 18.84 -2.56 27.62
N GLU A 514 19.85 -1.72 27.86
CA GLU A 514 21.05 -2.09 28.62
C GLU A 514 21.01 -1.49 30.03
N TYR A 515 21.45 -2.28 31.01
CA TYR A 515 21.38 -1.93 32.43
C TYR A 515 22.62 -2.33 33.21
N TYR A 516 22.98 -1.51 34.20
CA TYR A 516 24.04 -1.79 35.17
C TYR A 516 23.43 -2.00 36.56
N GLY A 517 23.76 -3.12 37.20
CA GLY A 517 23.10 -3.57 38.42
C GLY A 517 21.63 -3.93 38.13
N GLU A 518 20.74 -2.96 38.35
CA GLU A 518 19.31 -3.02 37.99
C GLU A 518 18.83 -1.78 37.21
N THR A 519 19.69 -0.80 36.91
CA THR A 519 19.29 0.51 36.35
C THR A 519 19.58 0.60 34.85
N ILE A 520 18.56 0.94 34.06
CA ILE A 520 18.67 1.13 32.60
C ILE A 520 19.42 2.43 32.29
N HIS A 521 20.41 2.36 31.41
CA HIS A 521 21.26 3.51 31.00
C HIS A 521 21.28 3.74 29.49
N TYR A 522 20.94 2.73 28.69
CA TYR A 522 20.77 2.83 27.23
C TYR A 522 19.50 2.11 26.81
N ILE A 523 18.75 2.68 25.85
CA ILE A 523 17.62 2.02 25.19
C ILE A 523 17.74 2.24 23.68
N ALA A 524 17.51 1.22 22.88
CA ALA A 524 17.42 1.33 21.41
C ALA A 524 16.17 0.65 20.86
N LEU A 525 15.69 1.15 19.73
CA LEU A 525 14.58 0.61 18.95
C LEU A 525 15.06 0.36 17.52
N GLY A 526 14.87 -0.87 17.04
CA GLY A 526 15.47 -1.43 15.82
C GLY A 526 15.03 -0.79 14.50
N GLU A 527 15.15 -1.53 13.38
CA GLU A 527 14.83 -0.97 12.06
C GLU A 527 13.31 -0.87 11.79
N PHE A 528 12.78 0.35 11.79
CA PHE A 528 11.43 0.72 11.32
C PHE A 528 11.50 1.64 10.09
N ASP A 529 10.37 1.95 9.46
CA ASP A 529 10.32 2.75 8.23
C ASP A 529 10.12 4.27 8.44
N GLN A 530 10.15 5.03 7.35
CA GLN A 530 10.00 6.48 7.36
C GLN A 530 8.63 6.95 7.90
N MET A 531 7.54 6.21 7.65
CA MET A 531 6.20 6.60 8.09
C MET A 531 6.08 6.44 9.61
N ALA A 532 6.60 5.34 10.14
CA ALA A 532 6.72 5.12 11.58
C ALA A 532 7.61 6.20 12.25
N MET A 533 8.72 6.60 11.61
CA MET A 533 9.55 7.71 12.06
C MET A 533 8.76 9.03 12.13
N GLU A 534 8.09 9.42 11.04
CA GLU A 534 7.35 10.69 10.94
C GLU A 534 6.19 10.76 11.95
N GLN A 535 5.45 9.66 12.15
CA GLN A 535 4.44 9.54 13.20
C GLN A 535 5.06 9.73 14.59
N SER A 536 6.17 9.04 14.87
CA SER A 536 6.88 9.14 16.16
C SER A 536 7.39 10.56 16.44
N MET A 537 8.02 11.20 15.46
CA MET A 537 8.51 12.59 15.56
C MET A 537 7.37 13.60 15.72
N SER A 538 6.20 13.39 15.11
CA SER A 538 5.04 14.28 15.26
C SER A 538 4.53 14.39 16.70
N ASN A 539 4.72 13.35 17.53
CA ASN A 539 4.40 13.34 18.95
C ASN A 539 5.45 14.05 19.84
N LEU A 540 6.64 14.33 19.30
CA LEU A 540 7.77 14.96 20.00
C LEU A 540 7.97 16.43 19.60
N GLY A 541 7.52 16.82 18.40
CA GLY A 541 7.70 18.16 17.84
C GLY A 541 8.96 18.29 16.97
N GLU A 542 9.43 19.52 16.77
CA GLU A 542 10.64 19.79 15.98
C GLU A 542 11.90 19.25 16.67
N ALA A 543 12.82 18.66 15.89
CA ALA A 543 14.09 18.15 16.40
C ALA A 543 14.99 19.28 16.90
N THR A 544 15.73 19.04 17.99
CA THR A 544 16.64 20.04 18.56
C THR A 544 17.85 20.31 17.66
N LYS A 545 18.29 19.29 16.89
CA LYS A 545 19.27 19.43 15.81
C LYS A 545 18.98 18.43 14.69
N GLU A 546 19.21 18.84 13.46
CA GLU A 546 19.29 17.94 12.30
C GLU A 546 20.75 17.63 11.98
N HIS A 547 21.02 16.38 11.62
CA HIS A 547 22.31 15.87 11.19
C HIS A 547 22.14 15.19 9.82
N GLN A 548 23.21 15.11 9.01
CA GLN A 548 23.15 14.45 7.69
C GLN A 548 22.69 12.97 7.73
N ASN A 549 22.80 12.34 8.91
CA ASN A 549 22.47 10.94 9.15
C ASN A 549 21.36 10.76 10.20
N GLY A 550 20.61 11.82 10.59
CA GLY A 550 19.58 11.66 11.62
C GLY A 550 19.02 12.92 12.28
N HIS A 551 18.03 12.74 13.15
CA HIS A 551 17.37 13.81 13.92
C HIS A 551 17.62 13.63 15.42
N LEU A 552 18.08 14.68 16.10
CA LEU A 552 18.46 14.66 17.52
C LEU A 552 17.54 15.54 18.36
N TYR A 553 16.93 14.92 19.38
CA TYR A 553 16.13 15.59 20.41
C TYR A 553 16.91 15.60 21.74
N ILE A 554 16.99 16.77 22.39
CA ILE A 554 17.81 16.97 23.60
C ILE A 554 16.93 17.48 24.75
N THR A 555 17.07 16.85 25.91
CA THR A 555 16.57 17.34 27.20
C THR A 555 17.73 17.53 28.18
N PRO A 556 17.53 18.19 29.34
CA PRO A 556 18.57 18.30 30.36
C PRO A 556 19.03 16.97 30.99
N SER A 557 18.34 15.86 30.73
CA SER A 557 18.57 14.55 31.36
C SER A 557 18.80 13.40 30.37
N GLN A 558 18.40 13.54 29.10
CA GLN A 558 18.43 12.47 28.09
C GLN A 558 18.59 13.02 26.66
N HIS A 559 19.27 12.27 25.80
CA HIS A 559 19.33 12.48 24.35
C HIS A 559 18.54 11.37 23.63
N LEU A 560 17.74 11.73 22.63
CA LEU A 560 17.02 10.77 21.77
C LEU A 560 17.40 11.03 20.31
N PHE A 561 18.01 10.04 19.65
CA PHE A 561 18.54 10.16 18.30
C PHE A 561 17.86 9.19 17.33
N TYR A 562 17.35 9.71 16.22
CA TYR A 562 16.82 8.92 15.10
C TYR A 562 17.91 8.78 14.03
N SER A 563 18.51 7.60 13.92
CA SER A 563 19.55 7.28 12.93
C SER A 563 18.94 6.86 11.58
N VAL A 564 19.43 7.43 10.48
CA VAL A 564 19.15 6.98 9.10
C VAL A 564 20.03 5.78 8.78
N MET A 565 19.43 4.66 8.39
CA MET A 565 20.14 3.40 8.14
C MET A 565 20.57 3.26 6.67
N SER A 566 21.45 2.29 6.39
CA SER A 566 22.01 2.05 5.04
C SER A 566 21.00 1.48 4.03
N LYS A 567 19.88 0.95 4.52
CA LYS A 567 18.69 0.59 3.73
C LYS A 567 17.83 1.85 3.54
N PRO A 568 17.55 2.29 2.29
CA PRO A 568 16.74 3.49 2.04
C PRO A 568 15.38 3.43 2.74
N GLY A 569 15.00 4.51 3.42
CA GLY A 569 13.74 4.62 4.16
C GLY A 569 13.68 3.79 5.45
N SER A 570 14.82 3.30 5.97
CA SER A 570 14.91 2.54 7.22
C SER A 570 15.61 3.37 8.30
N PHE A 571 15.10 3.31 9.53
CA PHE A 571 15.50 4.17 10.65
C PHE A 571 15.62 3.37 11.95
N ARG A 572 16.40 3.89 12.90
CA ARG A 572 16.60 3.34 14.25
C ARG A 572 16.47 4.46 15.28
N VAL A 573 15.98 4.19 16.49
CA VAL A 573 16.05 5.14 17.61
C VAL A 573 17.04 4.67 18.66
N GLU A 574 17.82 5.59 19.23
CA GLU A 574 18.70 5.35 20.37
C GLU A 574 18.46 6.45 21.43
N LEU A 575 18.46 6.07 22.70
CA LEU A 575 18.16 6.91 23.86
C LEU A 575 19.29 6.77 24.90
N THR A 576 20.04 7.85 25.12
CA THR A 576 21.32 7.86 25.85
C THR A 576 21.40 9.00 26.88
N LEU A 577 22.39 8.93 27.77
CA LEU A 577 22.66 9.99 28.75
C LEU A 577 23.45 11.16 28.12
N PRO A 578 23.22 12.42 28.56
CA PRO A 578 23.91 13.59 28.00
C PRO A 578 25.43 13.56 28.21
N GLY A 579 26.17 13.28 27.14
CA GLY A 579 27.63 13.24 27.13
C GLY A 579 28.24 11.90 26.73
N GLU A 580 27.42 10.86 26.58
CA GLU A 580 27.81 9.65 25.85
C GLU A 580 27.74 9.91 24.32
N PRO A 581 28.62 9.29 23.52
CA PRO A 581 28.91 9.69 22.13
C PRO A 581 27.89 9.19 21.09
#